data_AF-A0A6G9ZAZ1-F1
#
_entry.id   AF-A0A6G9ZAZ1-F1
#
_cell.length_a   1.000
_cell.length_b   1.000
_cell.length_c   1.000
_cell.angle_alpha   90.00
_cell.angle_beta   90.00
_cell.angle_gamma   90.00
#
_symmetry.space_group_name_H-M   'P 1'
#
loop_
_entity.id
_entity.type
_entity.pdbx_description
1 polymer ?
#
loop_
_entity_poly.entity_id
_entity_poly.type
_entity_poly.pdbx_seq_one_letter_code
_entity_poly.pdbx_strand_id
1 'polypeptide(L)' 'MRLTFIAKDPDSNPTGSPTLYRTDRGSWVVQGWVISDPETLGQMDIPDGESCVEIPDRLVPLFGQ' A
#
# COMPACT_ATOMS: atom_id res chain seq x y z
N MET A 1 5.39 8.49 14.85
CA MET A 1 5.46 7.16 14.22
C MET A 1 6.78 7.09 13.49
N ARG A 2 7.55 6.01 13.67
CA ARG A 2 8.78 5.75 12.91
C ARG A 2 8.52 4.65 11.87
N LEU A 3 9.04 4.83 10.67
CA LEU A 3 8.89 3.90 9.55
C LEU A 3 10.22 3.20 9.27
N THR A 4 10.18 1.88 9.15
CA THR A 4 11.29 1.06 8.64
C THR A 4 10.92 0.60 7.24
N PHE A 5 11.78 0.87 6.26
CA PHE A 5 11.61 0.36 4.90
C PHE A 5 11.73 -1.17 4.89
N ILE A 6 10.81 -1.84 4.21
CA ILE A 6 10.79 -3.31 4.10
C ILE A 6 11.03 -3.71 2.66
N ALA A 7 10.23 -3.21 1.73
CA ALA A 7 10.34 -3.54 0.32
C ALA A 7 9.75 -2.46 -0.57
N LYS A 8 10.14 -2.53 -1.85
CA LYS A 8 9.61 -1.74 -2.95
C LYS A 8 9.42 -2.67 -4.12
N ASP A 9 8.31 -2.52 -4.83
CA ASP A 9 8.08 -3.30 -6.04
C ASP A 9 9.18 -3.00 -7.10
N PRO A 10 10.04 -3.97 -7.46
CA PRO A 10 11.10 -3.75 -8.46
C PRO A 10 10.55 -3.64 -9.90
N ASP A 11 9.37 -4.19 -10.17
CA ASP A 11 8.74 -4.21 -11.50
C ASP A 11 7.91 -2.95 -11.76
N SER A 12 7.79 -2.07 -10.75
CA SER A 12 7.04 -0.82 -10.83
C SER A 12 7.84 0.34 -11.44
N ASN A 13 8.33 0.16 -12.66
CA ASN A 13 9.03 1.24 -13.38
C ASN A 13 8.01 2.19 -14.05
N PRO A 14 8.17 3.52 -14.01
CA PRO A 14 9.34 4.30 -13.61
C PRO A 14 9.33 4.91 -12.18
N THR A 15 8.23 4.82 -11.42
CA THR A 15 8.08 5.60 -10.16
C THR A 15 8.17 4.77 -8.87
N GLY A 16 8.23 3.43 -8.95
CA GLY A 16 8.64 2.61 -7.82
C GLY A 16 7.54 2.35 -6.77
N SER A 17 6.28 2.20 -7.17
CA SER A 17 5.18 1.93 -6.25
C SER A 17 4.53 0.58 -6.53
N PRO A 18 4.07 -0.15 -5.50
CA PRO A 18 3.99 0.27 -4.09
C PRO A 18 5.28 0.03 -3.27
N THR A 19 5.42 0.79 -2.17
CA THR A 19 6.49 0.69 -1.17
C THR A 19 5.90 0.32 0.19
N LEU A 20 6.49 -0.67 0.85
CA LEU A 20 6.04 -1.23 2.12
C LEU A 20 6.95 -0.80 3.27
N TYR A 21 6.35 -0.32 4.36
CA TYR A 21 7.03 0.06 5.59
C TYR A 21 6.40 -0.63 6.80
N ARG A 22 7.24 -0.98 7.77
CA ARG A 22 6.80 -1.41 9.11
C ARG A 22 6.88 -0.23 10.08
N THR A 23 5.85 -0.04 10.88
CA THR A 23 5.85 0.99 11.92
C THR A 23 6.47 0.45 13.22
N ASP A 24 7.01 1.35 14.04
CA ASP A 24 7.43 1.05 15.40
C ASP A 24 6.27 0.70 16.37
N ARG A 25 5.03 0.63 15.85
CA ARG A 25 3.81 0.32 16.60
C ARG A 25 3.24 -1.06 16.27
N GLY A 26 3.94 -1.86 15.45
CA GLY A 26 3.45 -3.17 15.03
C GLY A 26 2.37 -3.11 13.94
N SER A 27 2.28 -2.02 13.19
CA SER A 27 1.41 -1.86 12.03
C SER A 27 2.21 -1.66 10.74
N TRP A 28 1.52 -1.60 9.60
CA TRP A 28 2.12 -1.46 8.29
C TRP A 28 1.65 -0.18 7.60
N VAL A 29 2.51 0.38 6.76
CA VAL A 29 2.18 1.49 5.87
C VAL A 29 2.53 1.07 4.46
N VAL A 30 1.58 1.23 3.55
CA VAL A 30 1.78 1.04 2.11
C VAL A 30 1.70 2.40 1.45
N GLN A 31 2.76 2.79 0.76
CA GLN A 31 2.74 3.94 -0.14
C GLN A 31 2.54 3.43 -1.56
N GLY A 32 1.51 3.91 -2.24
CA GLY A 32 1.19 3.51 -3.61
C GLY A 32 0.39 4.58 -4.33
N TRP A 33 -0.14 4.23 -5.49
CA TRP A 33 -1.11 5.08 -6.19
C TRP A 33 -2.49 4.83 -5.63
N VAL A 34 -3.21 5.93 -5.39
CA VAL A 34 -4.61 5.89 -5.00
C VAL A 34 -5.42 5.24 -6.12
N ILE A 35 -6.29 4.30 -5.76
CA ILE A 35 -7.31 3.78 -6.66
C ILE A 35 -8.28 4.92 -6.96
N SER A 36 -8.41 5.26 -8.25
CA SER A 36 -9.30 6.33 -8.72
C SER A 36 -10.49 5.82 -9.54
N ASP A 37 -10.54 4.51 -9.82
CA ASP A 37 -11.62 3.88 -10.57
C ASP A 37 -12.93 3.87 -9.76
N PRO A 38 -14.00 4.56 -10.21
CA PRO A 38 -15.24 4.68 -9.44
C PRO A 38 -15.95 3.36 -9.20
N GLU A 39 -15.85 2.40 -10.13
CA GLU A 39 -16.47 1.08 -9.99
C GLU A 39 -15.79 0.28 -8.87
N THR A 40 -14.47 0.28 -8.84
CA THR A 40 -13.68 -0.33 -7.77
C THR A 40 -13.94 0.35 -6.42
N LEU A 41 -13.94 1.68 -6.38
CA LEU A 41 -14.22 2.43 -5.15
C LEU A 41 -15.63 2.16 -4.62
N GLY A 42 -16.63 2.02 -5.50
CA GLY A 42 -18.01 1.70 -5.13
C GLY A 42 -18.21 0.30 -4.54
N GLN A 43 -17.21 -0.58 -4.60
CA GLN A 43 -17.23 -1.91 -3.97
C GLN A 43 -16.81 -1.88 -2.49
N MET A 44 -16.36 -0.73 -1.98
CA MET A 44 -15.88 -0.54 -0.61
C MET A 44 -16.65 0.58 0.09
N ASP A 45 -16.79 0.48 1.41
CA ASP A 45 -17.29 1.57 2.24
C ASP A 45 -16.10 2.43 2.69
N ILE A 46 -15.71 3.39 1.86
CA ILE A 46 -14.56 4.28 2.11
C ILE A 46 -15.06 5.59 2.72
N PRO A 47 -14.72 5.89 4.00
CA PRO A 47 -15.10 7.14 4.65
C PRO A 47 -14.51 8.40 3.99
N ASP A 48 -15.17 9.53 4.22
CA ASP A 48 -14.66 10.84 3.80
C ASP A 48 -13.24 11.10 4.35
N GLY A 49 -12.32 11.44 3.45
CA GLY A 49 -10.92 11.69 3.79
C GLY A 49 -10.03 10.44 3.80
N GLU A 50 -10.58 9.27 3.51
CA GLU A 50 -9.82 8.02 3.34
C GLU A 50 -9.62 7.66 1.86
N SER A 51 -8.69 6.74 1.62
CA SER A 51 -8.36 6.27 0.28
C SER A 51 -7.71 4.88 0.36
N CYS A 52 -7.63 4.20 -0.77
CA CYS A 52 -7.03 2.88 -0.89
C CYS A 52 -5.99 2.86 -2.01
N VAL A 53 -5.01 1.96 -1.87
CA VAL A 53 -3.98 1.69 -2.88
C VAL A 53 -4.05 0.22 -3.24
N GLU A 54 -3.80 -0.10 -4.50
CA GLU A 54 -3.63 -1.49 -4.94
C GLU A 54 -2.18 -1.93 -4.72
N ILE A 55 -2.00 -3.20 -4.32
CA ILE A 55 -0.67 -3.82 -4.23
C ILE A 55 -0.65 -5.16 -4.96
N PRO A 56 0.48 -5.55 -5.56
CA PRO A 56 0.61 -6.86 -6.17
C PRO A 56 0.73 -7.96 -5.10
N ASP A 57 0.15 -9.14 -5.38
CA ASP A 57 0.11 -10.29 -4.47
C ASP A 57 1.48 -10.68 -3.89
N ARG A 58 2.55 -10.50 -4.68
CA ARG A 58 3.92 -10.79 -4.27
C ARG A 58 4.43 -9.97 -3.08
N LEU A 59 3.77 -8.87 -2.70
CA LEU A 59 4.08 -8.14 -1.47
C LEU A 59 3.36 -8.70 -0.23
N VAL A 60 2.26 -9.44 -0.39
CA VAL A 60 1.46 -9.98 0.73
C VAL A 60 2.30 -10.85 1.69
N PRO A 61 3.21 -11.74 1.22
CA PRO A 61 4.05 -12.54 2.12
C PRO A 61 4.98 -11.71 3.02
N LEU A 62 5.23 -10.44 2.71
CA LEU A 62 6.16 -9.59 3.46
C LEU A 62 5.53 -9.01 4.74
N PHE A 63 4.21 -9.03 4.89
CA PHE A 63 3.50 -8.49 6.06
C PHE A 63 3.65 -9.37 7.32
N GLY A 64 4.18 -10.59 7.18
CA GLY A 64 4.42 -11.52 8.30
C GLY A 64 5.83 -11.45 8.90
N GLN A 65 6.70 -10.57 8.41
CA GLN A 65 8.08 -10.39 8.89
C GLN A 65 8.15 -9.46 10.10
#